data_AF-A0A2H0ITD2-F1
#
_entry.id   AF-A0A2H0ITD2-F1
#
_cell.length_a   1.000
_cell.length_b   1.000
_cell.length_c   1.000
_cell.angle_alpha   90.00
_cell.angle_beta   90.00
_cell.angle_gamma   90.00
#
_symmetry.space_group_name_H-M   'P 1'
#
loop_
_entity.id
_entity.type
_entity.pdbx_description
1 polymer ?
#
loop_
_entity_poly.entity_id
_entity_poly.type
_entity_poly.pdbx_seq_one_letter_code
_entity_poly.pdbx_strand_id
1 'polypeptide(L)' 'MLEYFKTILAKVSFDKKLFEKELRKAIHSVVGDELGELKRWCYAKFGHLYGNVLEEQFLLARV' A
#
# COMPACT_ATOMS: atom_id res chain seq x y z
N MET A 1 5.08 -12.21 -2.93
CA MET A 1 4.75 -11.18 -3.96
C MET A 1 4.99 -9.76 -3.45
N LEU A 2 5.16 -9.59 -2.15
CA LEU A 2 5.26 -8.29 -1.49
C LEU A 2 6.35 -7.35 -2.03
N GLU A 3 7.59 -7.82 -2.24
CA GLU A 3 8.72 -6.97 -2.69
C GLU A 3 8.50 -6.31 -4.06
N TYR A 4 7.79 -7.02 -4.96
CA TYR A 4 7.39 -6.46 -6.24
C TYR A 4 6.49 -5.23 -6.03
N PHE A 5 5.45 -5.36 -5.19
CA PHE A 5 4.55 -4.24 -4.90
C PHE A 5 5.23 -3.10 -4.14
N LYS A 6 6.14 -3.39 -3.20
CA LYS A 6 6.95 -2.34 -2.53
C LYS A 6 7.74 -1.52 -3.56
N THR A 7 8.32 -2.18 -4.56
CA THR A 7 9.07 -1.51 -5.63
C THR A 7 8.15 -0.64 -6.49
N ILE A 8 6.99 -1.16 -6.90
CA ILE A 8 6.03 -0.39 -7.71
C ILE A 8 5.51 0.82 -6.93
N LEU A 9 5.05 0.63 -5.69
CA LEU A 9 4.54 1.69 -4.82
C LEU A 9 5.56 2.81 -4.61
N ALA A 10 6.84 2.46 -4.42
CA ALA A 10 7.90 3.45 -4.34
C ALA A 10 8.05 4.24 -5.65
N LYS A 11 8.05 3.56 -6.80
CA LYS A 11 8.19 4.19 -8.10
C LYS A 11 7.02 5.11 -8.45
N VAL A 12 5.79 4.77 -8.08
CA VAL A 12 4.61 5.57 -8.41
C VAL A 12 4.22 6.58 -7.34
N SER A 13 4.97 6.65 -6.22
CA SER A 13 4.65 7.51 -5.07
C SER A 13 4.64 9.01 -5.37
N PHE A 14 5.15 9.44 -6.53
CA PHE A 14 5.09 10.84 -6.97
C PHE A 14 3.69 11.29 -7.39
N ASP A 15 2.77 10.36 -7.72
CA ASP A 15 1.40 10.67 -8.11
C ASP A 15 0.41 9.97 -7.18
N LYS A 16 -0.41 10.76 -6.49
CA LYS A 16 -1.37 10.25 -5.50
C LYS A 16 -2.36 9.25 -6.09
N LYS A 17 -2.92 9.54 -7.27
CA LYS A 17 -3.96 8.70 -7.89
C LYS A 17 -3.36 7.38 -8.38
N LEU A 18 -2.16 7.43 -8.94
CA LEU A 18 -1.45 6.24 -9.39
C LEU A 18 -0.99 5.39 -8.20
N PHE A 19 -0.47 6.02 -7.15
CA PHE A 19 -0.12 5.35 -5.90
C PHE A 19 -1.32 4.58 -5.32
N GLU A 20 -2.46 5.25 -5.18
CA GLU A 20 -3.69 4.63 -4.66
C GLU A 20 -4.15 3.45 -5.53
N LYS A 21 -4.06 3.59 -6.86
CA LYS A 21 -4.41 2.52 -7.81
C LYS A 21 -3.51 1.28 -7.63
N GLU A 22 -2.19 1.48 -7.52
CA GLU A 22 -1.26 0.36 -7.34
C GLU A 22 -1.33 -0.22 -5.92
N LEU A 23 -1.66 0.59 -4.91
CA LEU A 23 -1.90 0.14 -3.55
C LEU A 23 -3.08 -0.81 -3.47
N ARG A 24 -4.20 -0.49 -4.15
CA ARG A 24 -5.33 -1.42 -4.26
C ARG A 24 -4.93 -2.74 -4.88
N LYS A 25 -4.10 -2.74 -5.93
CA LYS A 25 -3.62 -3.99 -6.54
C LYS A 25 -2.77 -4.78 -5.56
N ALA A 26 -1.86 -4.12 -4.86
CA ALA A 26 -0.99 -4.74 -3.87
C ALA A 26 -1.81 -5.44 -2.78
N ILE A 27 -2.76 -4.72 -2.18
CA ILE A 27 -3.66 -5.22 -1.13
C ILE A 27 -4.41 -6.47 -1.57
N HIS A 28 -4.98 -6.50 -2.79
CA HIS A 28 -5.70 -7.67 -3.29
C HIS A 28 -4.81 -8.85 -3.69
N SER A 29 -3.51 -8.62 -3.91
CA SER A 29 -2.60 -9.62 -4.46
C SER A 29 -1.74 -10.31 -3.41
N VAL A 30 -1.49 -9.66 -2.27
CA VAL A 30 -0.76 -10.27 -1.14
C VAL A 30 -1.73 -11.06 -0.26
N VAL A 31 -1.26 -12.15 0.34
CA VAL A 31 -2.09 -13.06 1.15
C VAL A 31 -1.49 -13.29 2.53
N GLY A 32 -2.34 -13.56 3.51
CA GLY A 32 -1.93 -13.88 4.88
C GLY A 32 -1.05 -12.79 5.49
N ASP A 33 0.09 -13.20 6.05
CA ASP A 33 1.01 -12.32 6.80
C ASP A 33 1.66 -11.22 5.94
N GLU A 34 1.75 -11.42 4.62
CA GLU A 34 2.29 -10.40 3.69
C GLU A 34 1.46 -9.11 3.72
N LEU A 35 0.15 -9.19 4.01
CA LEU A 35 -0.73 -8.02 4.05
C LEU A 35 -0.44 -7.11 5.27
N GLY A 36 -0.19 -7.72 6.42
CA GLY A 36 0.22 -7.00 7.62
C GLY A 36 1.59 -6.33 7.44
N GLU A 37 2.51 -7.01 6.76
CA GLU A 37 3.81 -6.45 6.42
C GLU A 37 3.71 -5.29 5.42
N LEU A 38 2.88 -5.44 4.37
CA LEU A 38 2.59 -4.36 3.41
C LEU A 38 2.05 -3.13 4.14
N LYS A 39 1.08 -3.31 5.05
CA LYS A 39 0.49 -2.22 5.85
C LYS A 39 1.57 -1.49 6.64
N ARG A 40 2.35 -2.20 7.46
CA ARG A 40 3.41 -1.59 8.28
C ARG A 40 4.42 -0.81 7.42
N TRP A 41 4.83 -1.39 6.30
CA TRP A 41 5.79 -0.77 5.39
C TRP A 41 5.23 0.49 4.71
N CYS A 42 3.99 0.44 4.23
CA CYS A 42 3.33 1.60 3.61
C CYS A 42 3.19 2.77 4.57
N TYR A 43 2.76 2.52 5.82
CA TYR A 43 2.65 3.56 6.83
C TYR A 43 4.00 4.16 7.20
N ALA A 44 5.04 3.33 7.38
CA ALA A 44 6.38 3.80 7.69
C ALA A 44 6.96 4.69 6.57
N LYS A 45 6.73 4.33 5.30
CA LYS A 45 7.35 5.03 4.16
C LYS A 45 6.52 6.20 3.63
N PHE A 46 5.20 6.07 3.62
CA PHE A 46 4.31 7.02 2.94
C PHE A 46 3.25 7.62 3.87
N GLY A 47 3.21 7.28 5.16
CA GLY A 47 2.20 7.81 6.09
C GLY A 47 2.15 9.33 6.14
N HIS A 48 3.31 10.00 6.04
CA HIS A 48 3.41 11.46 6.02
C HIS A 48 2.87 12.11 4.73
N LEU A 49 2.78 11.37 3.62
CA LEU A 49 2.28 11.86 2.32
C LEU A 49 0.83 11.47 2.09
N TYR A 50 0.50 10.22 2.42
CA TYR A 50 -0.72 9.55 1.98
C TYR A 50 -1.49 8.88 3.13
N GLY A 51 -1.32 9.35 4.38
CA GLY A 51 -1.97 8.79 5.57
C GLY A 51 -3.45 8.47 5.36
N ASN A 52 -4.25 9.43 4.89
CA ASN A 52 -5.69 9.22 4.66
C ASN A 52 -5.97 8.14 3.60
N VAL A 53 -5.15 8.07 2.55
CA VAL A 53 -5.29 7.02 1.50
C VAL A 53 -4.98 5.66 2.09
N LEU A 54 -3.92 5.55 2.90
CA LEU A 54 -3.56 4.30 3.57
C LEU A 54 -4.66 3.87 4.55
N GLU A 55 -5.20 4.80 5.33
CA GLU A 55 -6.30 4.53 6.26
C GLU A 55 -7.52 3.99 5.53
N GLU A 56 -7.98 4.68 4.49
CA GLU A 56 -9.14 4.27 3.70
C GLU A 56 -8.93 2.89 3.06
N GLN A 57 -7.82 2.68 2.35
CA GLN A 57 -7.62 1.44 1.59
C GLN A 57 -7.41 0.22 2.51
N PHE A 58 -6.69 0.36 3.64
CA PHE A 58 -6.50 -0.75 4.57
C PHE A 58 -7.72 -1.01 5.48
N LEU A 59 -8.56 0.00 5.72
CA LEU A 59 -9.84 -0.19 6.42
C LEU A 59 -10.81 -1.02 5.57
N LEU A 60 -10.91 -0.71 4.27
CA LEU A 60 -11.75 -1.45 3.32
C LEU A 60 -11.32 -2.90 3.15
N ALA A 61 -10.02 -3.16 3.25
CA ALA A 61 -9.44 -4.49 3.06
C ALA A 61 -9.66 -5.48 4.22
N ARG A 62 -10.30 -5.05 5.34
CA ARG A 62 -10.44 -5.84 6.59
C ARG A 62 -9.14 -6.57 6.95
N VAL A 63 -8.08 -5.79 7.19
CA VAL A 63 -6.76 -6.27 7.68
C VAL A 63 -6.69 -6.19 9.19
#